data_AF-Q4SMP1-F1
#
_entry.id   AF-Q4SMP1-F1
#
_cell.length_a   1.000
_cell.length_b   1.000
_cell.length_c   1.000
_cell.angle_alpha   90.00
_cell.angle_beta   90.00
_cell.angle_gamma   90.00
#
_symmetry.space_group_name_H-M   'P 1'
#
loop_
_entity.id
_entity.type
_entity.pdbx_description
1 polymer ?
#
loop_
_entity_poly.entity_id
_entity_poly.type
_entity_poly.pdbx_seq_one_letter_code
_entity_poly.pdbx_strand_id
1 'polypeptide(L)' 'MWMMLQQDKPDDFVVATGEVHSVREFVEKAFKHVGKTIV' A
#
# COMPACT_ATOMS: atom_id res chain seq x y z
N MET A 1 10.42 -8.37 1.70
CA MET A 1 11.87 -8.67 1.73
C MET A 1 12.20 -10.06 2.27
N TRP A 2 11.56 -10.58 3.34
CA TRP A 2 11.89 -11.91 3.87
C TRP A 2 11.92 -13.01 2.80
N MET A 3 10.90 -13.10 1.95
CA MET A 3 10.84 -14.09 0.86
C MET A 3 11.89 -13.88 -0.24
N MET A 4 12.43 -12.66 -0.40
CA MET A 4 13.46 -12.37 -1.41
C MET A 4 14.83 -12.91 -0.99
N LEU A 5 15.10 -12.98 0.32
CA LEU A 5 16.38 -13.47 0.85
C LEU A 5 16.48 -15.00 0.86
N GLN A 6 15.37 -15.69 0.62
CA GLN A 6 15.31 -17.16 0.60
C GLN A 6 15.43 -17.74 -0.82
N GLN A 7 15.65 -16.90 -1.84
CA GLN A 7 15.82 -17.36 -3.21
C GLN A 7 17.23 -17.96 -3.40
N ASP A 8 17.33 -19.07 -4.14
CA ASP A 8 18.62 -19.72 -4.43
C ASP A 8 19.58 -18.83 -5.24
N LYS A 9 19.02 -17.89 -6.01
CA LYS A 9 19.76 -16.87 -6.76
C LYS A 9 19.15 -15.50 -6.51
N PRO A 10 19.99 -14.45 -6.37
CA PRO A 10 19.50 -13.09 -6.26
C PRO A 10 18.83 -12.65 -7.56
N ASP A 11 17.75 -11.89 -7.43
CA ASP A 11 17.02 -11.30 -8.55
C ASP A 11 16.37 -9.98 -8.13
N ASP A 12 15.96 -9.19 -9.11
CA ASP A 12 15.35 -7.89 -8.92
C ASP A 12 13.81 -8.00 -9.00
N PHE A 13 13.13 -7.43 -8.00
CA PHE A 13 11.67 -7.52 -7.89
C PHE A 13 11.04 -6.13 -7.79
N VAL A 14 10.00 -5.91 -8.57
CA VAL A 14 9.08 -4.79 -8.35
C VAL A 14 7.98 -5.26 -7.39
N VAL A 15 7.94 -4.68 -6.19
CA VAL A 15 6.92 -5.00 -5.18
C VAL A 15 5.95 -3.83 -5.04
N ALA A 16 4.75 -4.01 -5.57
CA ALA A 16 3.66 -3.04 -5.50
C ALA A 16 2.33 -3.77 -5.36
N THR A 17 1.29 -3.09 -4.88
CA THR A 17 -0.08 -3.62 -4.86
C THR A 17 -0.68 -3.70 -6.27
N GLY A 18 -0.15 -2.92 -7.21
CA GLY A 18 -0.73 -2.76 -8.55
C GLY A 18 -1.99 -1.89 -8.58
N GLU A 19 -2.41 -1.36 -7.44
CA GLU A 19 -3.59 -0.51 -7.30
C GLU A 19 -3.21 0.97 -7.20
N VAL A 20 -4.06 1.83 -7.76
CA VAL A 20 -3.89 3.28 -7.68
C VAL A 20 -5.06 3.84 -6.88
N HIS A 21 -4.74 4.68 -5.89
CA HIS A 21 -5.72 5.38 -5.07
C HIS A 21 -5.54 6.89 -5.20
N SER A 22 -6.66 7.60 -5.17
CA SER A 22 -6.62 9.06 -5.12
C SER A 22 -6.25 9.55 -3.72
N VAL A 23 -5.66 10.75 -3.64
CA VAL A 23 -5.40 11.41 -2.35
C VAL A 23 -6.71 11.60 -1.57
N ARG A 24 -7.80 11.94 -2.27
CA ARG A 24 -9.13 12.10 -1.67
C ARG A 24 -9.58 10.82 -0.96
N GLU A 25 -9.47 9.68 -1.62
CA GLU A 25 -9.85 8.38 -1.04
C GLU A 25 -9.03 8.06 0.21
N PHE A 26 -7.72 8.33 0.19
CA PHE A 26 -6.86 8.12 1.35
C PHE A 26 -7.32 8.96 2.55
N VAL A 27 -7.57 10.25 2.32
CA VAL A 27 -8.02 11.18 3.37
C VAL A 27 -9.40 10.77 3.89
N GLU A 28 -10.34 10.45 3.02
CA GLU A 28 -11.68 9.98 3.42
C GLU A 28 -11.60 8.73 4.30
N LYS A 29 -10.76 7.73 3.92
CA LYS A 29 -10.53 6.52 4.73
C LYS A 29 -9.90 6.84 6.09
N ALA A 30 -8.92 7.74 6.14
CA ALA A 30 -8.25 8.12 7.37
C ALA A 30 -9.19 8.81 8.38
N PHE A 31 -9.99 9.80 7.93
CA PHE A 31 -10.93 10.50 8.80
C PHE A 31 -12.08 9.60 9.24
N LYS A 32 -12.55 8.72 8.35
CA LYS A 32 -13.55 7.70 8.70
C LYS A 32 -13.08 6.78 9.81
N HIS A 33 -11.79 6.41 9.85
CA HIS A 33 -11.23 5.55 10.90
C HIS A 33 -11.35 6.15 12.31
N VAL A 34 -11.42 7.49 12.42
CA VAL A 34 -11.62 8.21 13.69
C VAL A 34 -13.03 8.79 13.82
N GLY A 35 -14.00 8.28 13.04
CA GLY A 35 -15.41 8.67 13.12
C GLY A 35 -15.71 10.08 12.61
N LYS A 36 -14.91 10.60 11.68
CA LYS A 36 -15.12 11.93 11.07
C LYS A 36 -15.48 11.78 9.59
N THR A 37 -16.50 12.53 9.18
CA THR A 37 -16.88 12.68 7.77
C THR A 37 -16.36 14.02 7.26
N ILE A 38 -15.75 14.02 6.08
CA ILE A 38 -15.24 15.22 5.41
C ILE A 38 -16.00 15.44 4.10
N VAL A 39 -16.09 16.70 3.66
CA VAL A 39 -16.83 17.15 2.47
C VAL A 39 -15.84 17.51 1.36
#